data_AF-A0A957RZV1-F1
#
_entry.id   AF-A0A957RZV1-F1
#
_cell.length_a   1.000
_cell.length_b   1.000
_cell.length_c   1.000
_cell.angle_alpha   90.00
_cell.angle_beta   90.00
_cell.angle_gamma   90.00
#
_symmetry.space_group_name_H-M   'P 1'
#
loop_
_entity.id
_entity.type
_entity.pdbx_description
1 polymer ?
#
loop_
_entity_poly.entity_id
_entity_poly.type
_entity_poly.pdbx_seq_one_letter_code
_entity_poly.pdbx_strand_id
1 'polypeptide(L)' 'MNDDPIDAIPDAMRTHLFTVRLWHSSPAAGGEIRGRAQHVLTGEVIYFRDWADMEAFMTAQLGPPAADTAPT' A
#
# COMPACT_ATOMS: atom_id res chain seq x y z
N MET A 1 -28.26 28.21 22.02
CA MET A 1 -27.26 27.23 22.48
C MET A 1 -27.20 26.21 21.36
N ASN A 2 -26.36 26.47 20.36
CA ASN A 2 -26.17 25.58 19.23
C ASN A 2 -25.07 24.61 19.63
N ASP A 3 -25.45 23.39 19.97
CA ASP A 3 -24.55 22.25 20.07
C ASP A 3 -24.57 21.56 18.69
N ASP A 4 -23.94 22.21 17.71
CA ASP A 4 -23.51 21.51 16.50
C ASP A 4 -22.27 20.69 16.89
N PRO A 5 -22.27 19.36 16.74
CA PRO A 5 -21.07 18.57 17.02
C PRO A 5 -20.02 18.84 15.93
N ILE A 6 -19.11 19.76 16.23
CA ILE A 6 -17.91 20.05 15.42
C ILE A 6 -16.93 18.85 15.43
N ASP A 7 -17.17 17.81 16.23
CA ASP A 7 -16.21 16.74 16.50
C ASP A 7 -16.30 15.48 15.60
N ALA A 8 -17.23 15.41 14.65
CA ALA A 8 -17.15 14.36 13.63
C ALA A 8 -16.24 14.82 12.48
N ILE A 9 -14.96 15.09 12.76
CA ILE A 9 -13.95 15.04 11.70
C ILE A 9 -14.01 13.59 11.20
N PRO A 10 -14.49 13.30 9.99
CA PRO A 10 -14.48 11.94 9.48
C PRO A 10 -13.02 11.48 9.54
N ASP A 11 -12.74 10.38 10.27
CA ASP A 11 -11.41 9.82 10.56
C ASP A 11 -10.42 10.28 9.49
N ALA A 12 -9.72 11.37 9.82
CA ALA A 12 -9.14 12.29 8.85
C ALA A 12 -8.35 11.48 7.82
N MET A 13 -8.86 11.45 6.57
CA MET A 13 -8.24 10.86 5.39
C MET A 13 -6.86 10.27 5.69
N ARG A 14 -6.79 9.01 6.14
CA ARG A 14 -5.51 8.32 6.33
C ARG A 14 -4.89 8.17 4.96
N THR A 15 -4.10 9.16 4.58
CA THR A 15 -3.41 9.22 3.31
C THR A 15 -2.24 8.26 3.41
N HIS A 16 -2.47 7.07 2.88
CA HIS A 16 -1.52 5.98 2.76
C HIS A 16 -0.52 6.30 1.64
N LEU A 17 0.38 7.26 1.88
CA LEU A 17 1.38 7.67 0.91
C LEU A 17 2.66 6.84 1.08
N PHE A 18 2.96 6.04 0.07
CA PHE A 18 4.12 5.15 0.05
C PHE A 18 4.94 5.35 -1.22
N THR A 19 6.25 5.12 -1.09
CA THR A 19 7.14 4.91 -2.23
C THR A 19 7.47 3.42 -2.33
N VAL A 20 7.17 2.81 -3.47
CA VAL A 20 7.53 1.41 -3.74
C VAL A 20 8.70 1.38 -4.72
N ARG A 21 9.74 0.61 -4.39
CA ARG A 21 10.88 0.35 -5.28
C ARG A 21 11.01 -1.15 -5.49
N LEU A 22 11.06 -1.56 -6.75
CA LEU A 22 11.27 -2.94 -7.18
C LEU A 22 12.61 -3.06 -7.89
N TRP A 23 13.31 -4.18 -7.71
CA TRP A 23 14.53 -4.50 -8.44
C TRP A 23 14.72 -6.02 -8.55
N HIS A 24 15.40 -6.44 -9.62
CA HIS A 24 15.82 -7.84 -9.75
C HIS A 24 17.07 -8.07 -8.90
N SER A 25 17.08 -9.18 -8.14
CA SER A 25 18.25 -9.59 -7.36
C SER A 25 19.36 -10.18 -8.24
N SER A 26 19.07 -10.58 -9.48
CA SER A 26 20.05 -11.08 -10.46
C SER A 26 19.61 -10.78 -11.90
N PRO A 27 20.52 -10.40 -12.81
CA PRO A 27 20.24 -10.24 -14.23
C PRO A 27 20.18 -11.57 -15.01
N ALA A 28 20.54 -12.70 -14.38
CA ALA A 28 20.44 -14.02 -14.99
C ALA A 28 19.00 -14.56 -14.94
N ALA A 29 18.66 -15.47 -15.86
CA ALA A 29 17.36 -16.15 -15.87
C ALA A 29 17.11 -16.82 -14.50
N GLY A 30 16.03 -16.43 -13.81
CA GLY A 30 15.69 -16.87 -12.46
C GLY A 30 15.96 -15.85 -11.35
N GLY A 31 16.31 -14.60 -11.67
CA GLY A 31 16.47 -13.54 -10.67
C GLY A 31 15.19 -13.24 -9.88
N GLU A 32 15.25 -13.39 -8.57
CA GLU A 32 14.17 -13.02 -7.63
C GLU A 32 13.81 -11.54 -7.77
N ILE A 33 12.51 -11.22 -7.81
CA ILE A 33 12.03 -9.85 -7.67
C ILE A 33 12.08 -9.50 -6.19
N ARG A 34 12.86 -8.47 -5.87
CA ARG A 34 12.87 -7.89 -4.53
C ARG A 34 12.26 -6.51 -4.57
N GLY A 35 11.72 -6.10 -3.43
CA GLY A 35 11.13 -4.79 -3.30
C GLY A 35 11.28 -4.21 -1.92
N ARG A 36 10.98 -2.92 -1.82
CA ARG A 36 10.71 -2.26 -0.55
C ARG A 36 9.60 -1.24 -0.73
N ALA A 37 8.75 -1.12 0.28
CA ALA A 37 7.84 0.00 0.46
C ALA A 37 8.37 0.89 1.57
N GLN A 38 8.30 2.20 1.38
CA GLN A 38 8.59 3.18 2.41
C GLN A 38 7.40 4.10 2.60
N HIS A 39 6.90 4.20 3.83
CA HIS A 39 5.86 5.15 4.19
C HIS A 39 6.46 6.57 4.18
N VAL A 40 5.85 7.50 3.43
CA VAL A 40 6.42 8.84 3.22
C VAL A 40 6.42 9.66 4.50
N LEU A 41 5.35 9.58 5.30
CA LEU A 41 5.24 10.36 6.54
C LEU A 41 6.01 9.78 7.72
N THR A 42 5.96 8.46 7.95
CA THR A 42 6.60 7.82 9.12
C THR A 42 8.03 7.36 8.83
N GLY A 43 8.40 7.23 7.56
CA GLY A 43 9.69 6.66 7.15
C GLY A 43 9.80 5.14 7.37
N GLU A 44 8.73 4.48 7.82
CA GLU A 44 8.71 3.02 8.00
C GLU A 44 9.03 2.31 6.69
N VAL A 45 9.91 1.31 6.74
CA VAL A 45 10.36 0.54 5.57
C VAL A 45 10.03 -0.93 5.74
N ILE A 46 9.36 -1.49 4.73
CA ILE A 46 9.02 -2.91 4.64
C ILE A 46 9.71 -3.47 3.40
N TYR A 47 10.35 -4.63 3.54
CA TYR A 47 11.07 -5.32 2.46
C TYR A 47 10.28 -6.54 1.99
N PHE A 48 10.28 -6.77 0.69
CA PHE A 48 9.62 -7.91 0.03
C PHE A 48 10.68 -8.79 -0.62
N ARG A 49 10.56 -10.11 -0.45
CA ARG A 49 11.48 -11.09 -1.07
C ARG A 49 10.93 -11.67 -2.36
N ASP A 50 9.62 -11.61 -2.53
CA ASP A 50 8.92 -12.07 -3.72
C ASP A 50 7.66 -11.22 -3.97
N TRP A 51 6.92 -11.60 -5.01
CA TRP A 51 5.69 -10.91 -5.42
C TRP A 51 4.53 -11.08 -4.43
N ALA A 52 4.43 -12.26 -3.80
CA ALA A 52 3.32 -12.57 -2.91
C ALA A 52 3.36 -11.72 -1.63
N ASP A 53 4.57 -11.50 -1.09
CA ASP A 53 4.78 -10.59 0.06
C ASP A 53 4.33 -9.15 -0.27
N MET A 54 4.64 -8.68 -1.48
CA MET A 54 4.27 -7.33 -1.92
C MET A 54 2.76 -7.21 -2.10
N GLU A 55 2.12 -8.20 -2.74
CA GLU A 55 0.68 -8.21 -2.97
C GLU A 55 -0.09 -8.21 -1.65
N ALA A 56 0.29 -9.08 -0.70
CA ALA A 56 -0.32 -9.13 0.62
C ALA A 56 -0.22 -7.77 1.36
N PHE A 57 0.94 -7.11 1.27
CA PHE A 57 1.10 -5.77 1.84
C PHE A 57 0.20 -4.74 1.16
N MET A 58 0.18 -4.70 -0.18
CA MET A 58 -0.63 -3.73 -0.92
C MET A 58 -2.13 -3.93 -0.67
N THR A 59 -2.61 -5.18 -0.59
CA THR A 59 -4.00 -5.49 -0.22
C THR A 59 -4.33 -5.05 1.20
N ALA A 60 -3.41 -5.19 2.15
CA ALA A 60 -3.63 -4.71 3.51
C ALA A 60 -3.76 -3.17 3.57
N GLN A 61 -3.00 -2.45 2.73
CA GLN A 61 -3.00 -0.98 2.72
C GLN A 61 -4.11 -0.36 1.86
N LEU A 62 -4.44 -0.97 0.73
CA LEU A 62 -5.38 -0.43 -0.27
C LEU A 62 -6.77 -1.06 -0.19
N GLY A 63 -6.91 -2.16 0.56
CA GLY A 63 -8.07 -3.04 0.50
C GLY A 63 -7.95 -4.07 -0.63
N PRO A 64 -8.92 -5.00 -0.73
CA PRO A 64 -8.97 -5.94 -1.84
C PRO A 64 -9.03 -5.17 -3.17
N PRO A 65 -8.41 -5.68 -4.25
CA PRO A 65 -8.62 -5.09 -5.58
C PRO A 65 -10.13 -5.02 -5.79
N ALA A 66 -10.62 -3.84 -6.21
CA ALA A 66 -12.02 -3.70 -6.56
C ALA A 66 -12.32 -4.82 -7.57
N ALA A 67 -13.19 -5.75 -7.20
CA ALA A 67 -13.62 -6.78 -8.11
C ALA A 67 -14.06 -6.06 -9.38
N ASP A 68 -13.47 -6.40 -10.52
CA ASP A 68 -13.82 -5.85 -11.82
C ASP A 68 -15.34 -5.96 -11.97
N THR A 69 -16.07 -4.90 -11.65
CA THR A 69 -17.45 -4.71 -12.06
C THR A 69 -17.37 -4.35 -13.53
N ALA A 70 -17.03 -5.35 -14.35
CA ALA A 70 -17.27 -5.31 -15.77
C ALA A 70 -18.78 -5.06 -15.95
N PRO A 71 -19.20 -3.99 -16.64
CA PRO A 71 -20.59 -3.86 -17.04
C PRO A 71 -20.87 -4.95 -18.08
N THR A 72 -21.79 -5.86 -17.74
CA THR A 72 -22.44 -6.79 -18.66
C THR A 72 -23.17 -6.04 -19.77
#